data_AF-A0A381QNK2-F1
#
_entry.id   AF-A0A381QNK2-F1
#
_cell.length_a   1.000
_cell.length_b   1.000
_cell.length_c   1.000
_cell.angle_alpha   90.00
_cell.angle_beta   90.00
_cell.angle_gamma   90.00
#
_symmetry.space_group_name_H-M   'P 1'
#
loop_
_entity.id
_entity.type
_entity.pdbx_description
1 polymer ?
#
loop_
_entity_poly.entity_id
_entity_poly.type
_entity_poly.pdbx_seq_one_letter_code
_entity_poly.pdbx_strand_id
1 'polypeptide(L)'
;MQPRRSFVQAELEELASSIEENGLLQPIVVRAAAADNYELIAGERRLRAVGILGWDEVPSIVREASDKTLLVLALVENLQREALNPLEEAEGYASLSEQFDMKQADIAAAVGKNRSTVANLLRLLKLPVSVRRLVEDGSLSAGHARALLAVDDALRAAELGQQAAKEGWSVREIERRVAGTSKKKRKRKRRATSDPMVKAFEGQLRDHFSTRVTIREQVGRKGTIEIQYHGPEDFERIYELMTGQESSRVGE
;
A
#
# COMPACT_ATOMS: atom_id res chain seq x y z
N MET A 1 -37.62 -9.57 -12.19
CA MET A 1 -36.97 -10.61 -13.01
C MET A 1 -35.50 -10.26 -13.13
N GLN A 2 -34.59 -11.15 -12.75
CA GLN A 2 -33.14 -10.86 -12.74
C GLN A 2 -32.58 -10.95 -14.17
N PRO A 3 -32.16 -9.84 -14.80
CA PRO A 3 -31.72 -9.84 -16.20
C PRO A 3 -30.44 -10.68 -16.42
N ARG A 4 -29.57 -10.84 -15.42
CA ARG A 4 -28.32 -11.62 -15.60
C ARG A 4 -28.54 -13.10 -15.90
N ARG A 5 -29.64 -13.71 -15.44
CA ARG A 5 -29.92 -15.13 -15.70
C ARG A 5 -30.42 -15.38 -17.13
N SER A 6 -31.16 -14.44 -17.72
CA SER A 6 -31.65 -14.59 -19.09
C SER A 6 -30.56 -14.37 -20.14
N PHE A 7 -29.63 -13.44 -19.90
CA PHE A 7 -28.48 -13.22 -20.80
C PHE A 7 -27.58 -14.47 -20.90
N VAL A 8 -27.31 -15.13 -19.78
CA VAL A 8 -26.46 -16.33 -19.74
C VAL A 8 -27.07 -17.51 -20.51
N GLN A 9 -28.40 -17.63 -20.52
CA GLN A 9 -29.10 -18.71 -21.23
C GLN A 9 -29.04 -18.50 -22.75
N ALA A 10 -29.29 -17.28 -23.24
CA ALA A 10 -29.22 -16.96 -24.66
C ALA A 10 -27.81 -17.17 -25.24
N GLU A 11 -26.77 -16.76 -24.52
CA GLU A 11 -25.38 -16.99 -24.94
C GLU A 11 -24.97 -18.49 -24.93
N LEU A 12 -25.60 -19.30 -24.09
CA LEU A 12 -25.37 -20.75 -24.06
C LEU A 12 -26.04 -21.44 -25.27
N GLU A 13 -27.23 -20.99 -25.66
CA GLU A 13 -27.96 -21.48 -26.83
C GLU A 13 -27.25 -21.12 -28.15
N GLU A 14 -26.69 -19.90 -28.24
CA GLU A 14 -25.85 -19.49 -29.37
C GLU A 14 -24.58 -20.35 -29.48
N LEU A 15 -23.92 -20.62 -28.34
CA LEU A 15 -22.75 -21.49 -28.31
C LEU A 15 -23.09 -22.94 -28.66
N ALA A 16 -24.25 -23.45 -28.21
CA ALA A 16 -24.74 -24.78 -28.58
C ALA A 16 -24.98 -24.88 -30.09
N SER A 17 -25.64 -23.89 -30.69
CA SER A 17 -25.89 -23.85 -32.14
C SER A 17 -24.56 -23.84 -32.94
N SER A 18 -23.57 -23.07 -32.48
CA SER A 18 -22.24 -23.04 -33.11
C SER A 18 -21.50 -24.38 -33.01
N ILE A 19 -21.60 -25.07 -31.87
CA ILE A 19 -21.01 -26.40 -31.65
C ILE A 19 -21.72 -27.47 -32.48
N GLU A 20 -23.04 -27.36 -32.68
CA GLU A 20 -23.80 -28.27 -33.54
C GLU A 20 -23.35 -28.18 -35.01
N GLU A 21 -23.13 -26.96 -35.51
CA GLU A 21 -22.72 -26.74 -36.91
C GLU A 21 -21.25 -27.08 -37.18
N ASN A 22 -20.34 -26.72 -36.27
CA ASN A 22 -18.90 -26.75 -36.52
C ASN A 22 -18.15 -27.80 -35.68
N GLY A 23 -18.85 -28.48 -34.77
CA GLY A 23 -18.27 -29.36 -33.79
C GLY A 23 -17.54 -28.61 -32.67
N LEU A 24 -17.10 -29.36 -31.65
CA LEU A 24 -16.32 -28.79 -30.55
C LEU A 24 -14.86 -28.61 -30.96
N LEU A 25 -14.54 -27.45 -31.54
CA LEU A 25 -13.18 -27.10 -32.01
C LEU A 25 -12.12 -27.11 -30.88
N GLN A 26 -12.50 -26.70 -29.67
CA GLN A 26 -11.63 -26.70 -28.50
C GLN A 26 -12.11 -27.72 -27.46
N PRO A 27 -11.40 -28.85 -27.28
CA PRO A 27 -11.72 -29.86 -26.28
C PRO A 27 -11.85 -29.26 -24.87
N ILE A 28 -12.68 -29.88 -24.04
CA ILE A 28 -12.73 -29.58 -22.60
C ILE A 28 -11.51 -30.17 -21.91
N VAL A 29 -11.10 -29.60 -20.78
CA VAL A 29 -9.94 -30.09 -20.02
C VAL A 29 -10.45 -30.80 -18.78
N VAL A 30 -10.06 -32.07 -18.62
CA VAL A 30 -10.49 -32.93 -17.52
C VAL A 30 -9.29 -33.60 -16.84
N ARG A 31 -9.43 -33.98 -15.58
CA ARG A 31 -8.51 -34.89 -14.88
C ARG A 31 -9.19 -36.20 -14.56
N ALA A 32 -8.43 -37.28 -14.47
CA ALA A 32 -8.89 -38.53 -13.89
C ALA A 32 -9.15 -38.34 -12.39
N ALA A 33 -10.32 -38.78 -11.93
CA ALA A 33 -10.72 -38.88 -10.54
C ALA A 33 -10.79 -40.36 -10.11
N ALA A 34 -11.15 -40.63 -8.85
CA ALA A 34 -11.29 -42.00 -8.38
C ALA A 34 -12.39 -42.76 -9.12
N ALA A 35 -12.16 -44.06 -9.34
CA ALA A 35 -13.12 -45.01 -9.93
C ALA A 35 -13.63 -44.60 -11.33
N ASP A 36 -12.72 -44.38 -12.28
CA ASP A 36 -13.01 -44.06 -13.71
C ASP A 36 -13.88 -42.82 -13.94
N ASN A 37 -13.92 -41.91 -12.97
CA ASN A 37 -14.60 -40.63 -13.12
C ASN A 37 -13.63 -39.57 -13.63
N TYR A 38 -14.18 -38.49 -14.21
CA TYR A 38 -13.41 -37.34 -14.65
C TYR A 38 -13.96 -36.07 -14.00
N GLU A 39 -13.06 -35.18 -13.61
CA GLU A 39 -13.42 -33.87 -13.07
C GLU A 39 -13.08 -32.77 -14.08
N LEU A 40 -14.04 -31.87 -14.30
CA LEU A 40 -13.88 -30.75 -15.21
C LEU A 40 -12.95 -29.69 -14.59
N ILE A 41 -11.88 -29.36 -15.31
CA ILE A 41 -10.95 -28.29 -14.92
C ILE A 41 -11.31 -26.99 -15.62
N ALA A 42 -11.59 -27.05 -16.92
CA ALA A 42 -11.86 -25.88 -17.75
C ALA A 42 -12.83 -26.21 -18.88
N GLY A 43 -13.67 -25.22 -19.22
CA GLY A 43 -14.65 -25.34 -20.30
C GLY A 43 -16.10 -25.53 -19.83
N GLU A 44 -16.48 -25.05 -18.64
CA GLU A 44 -17.83 -25.24 -18.08
C GLU A 44 -18.96 -24.77 -19.02
N ARG A 45 -18.77 -23.65 -19.72
CA ARG A 45 -19.76 -23.18 -20.72
C ARG A 45 -19.91 -24.14 -21.89
N ARG A 46 -18.82 -24.77 -22.35
CA ARG A 46 -18.85 -25.77 -23.44
C ARG A 46 -19.49 -27.06 -22.96
N LEU A 47 -19.16 -27.54 -21.76
CA LEU A 47 -19.80 -28.72 -21.18
C LEU A 47 -21.31 -28.54 -21.04
N ARG A 48 -21.76 -27.36 -20.59
CA ARG A 48 -23.19 -27.03 -20.51
C ARG A 48 -23.84 -26.94 -21.89
N ALA A 49 -23.20 -26.31 -22.87
CA ALA A 49 -23.71 -26.23 -24.24
C ALA A 49 -23.87 -27.62 -24.88
N VAL A 50 -22.85 -28.48 -24.74
CA VAL A 50 -22.88 -29.87 -25.21
C VAL A 50 -23.96 -30.70 -24.48
N GLY A 51 -24.18 -30.45 -23.18
CA GLY A 51 -25.27 -31.04 -22.42
C GLY A 51 -26.67 -30.63 -22.90
N ILE A 52 -26.82 -29.40 -23.42
CA ILE A 52 -28.08 -28.94 -24.05
C ILE A 52 -28.33 -29.69 -25.37
N LEU A 53 -27.27 -29.95 -26.15
CA LEU A 53 -27.32 -30.73 -27.39
C LEU A 53 -27.50 -32.24 -27.16
N GLY A 54 -27.41 -32.70 -25.91
CA GLY A 54 -27.61 -34.10 -25.55
C GLY A 54 -26.51 -35.04 -26.03
N TRP A 55 -25.26 -34.57 -26.18
CA TRP A 55 -24.17 -35.46 -26.55
C TRP A 55 -23.80 -36.41 -25.41
N ASP A 56 -23.68 -37.70 -25.72
CA ASP A 56 -23.25 -38.72 -24.77
C ASP A 56 -21.73 -38.69 -24.54
N GLU A 57 -20.94 -38.27 -25.53
CA GLU A 57 -19.49 -38.19 -25.49
C GLU A 57 -18.99 -36.81 -25.91
N VAL A 58 -17.94 -36.31 -25.26
CA VAL A 58 -17.36 -34.99 -25.53
C VAL A 58 -15.85 -35.06 -25.69
N PRO A 59 -15.26 -34.44 -26.73
CA PRO A 59 -13.81 -34.37 -26.88
C PRO A 59 -13.17 -33.71 -25.66
N SER A 60 -12.28 -34.44 -24.99
CA SER A 60 -11.60 -33.96 -23.80
C SER A 60 -10.10 -34.22 -23.86
N ILE A 61 -9.33 -33.34 -23.23
CA ILE A 61 -7.89 -33.52 -23.00
C ILE A 61 -7.72 -33.90 -21.54
N VAL A 62 -7.29 -35.14 -21.30
CA VAL A 62 -6.91 -35.61 -19.98
C VAL A 62 -5.51 -35.08 -19.66
N ARG A 63 -5.39 -34.26 -18.62
CA ARG A 63 -4.07 -33.79 -18.14
C ARG A 63 -3.70 -34.44 -16.82
N GLU A 64 -2.56 -35.14 -16.83
CA GLU A 64 -1.85 -35.50 -15.60
C GLU A 64 -1.09 -34.27 -15.09
N ALA A 65 -1.82 -33.36 -14.47
CA ALA A 65 -1.23 -32.29 -13.69
C ALA A 65 -1.69 -32.49 -12.26
N SER A 66 -0.77 -32.32 -11.29
CA SER A 66 -1.15 -32.39 -9.89
C SER A 66 -2.33 -31.44 -9.65
N ASP A 67 -3.29 -31.84 -8.83
CA ASP A 67 -4.48 -31.04 -8.46
C ASP A 67 -4.13 -29.58 -8.17
N LYS A 68 -2.96 -29.41 -7.54
CA LYS A 68 -2.31 -28.16 -7.21
C LYS A 68 -2.03 -27.29 -8.44
N THR A 69 -1.42 -27.83 -9.49
CA THR A 69 -1.01 -27.10 -10.69
C THR A 69 -2.19 -26.61 -11.52
N LEU A 70 -3.23 -27.44 -11.67
CA LEU A 70 -4.42 -27.08 -12.45
C LEU A 70 -5.24 -26.00 -11.76
N LEU A 71 -5.39 -26.11 -10.44
CA LEU A 71 -6.11 -25.12 -9.66
C LEU A 71 -5.38 -23.76 -9.64
N VAL A 72 -4.04 -23.77 -9.58
CA VAL A 72 -3.22 -22.56 -9.77
C VAL A 72 -3.46 -21.94 -11.15
N LEU A 73 -3.45 -22.74 -12.23
CA LEU A 73 -3.67 -22.22 -13.58
C LEU A 73 -5.07 -21.60 -13.74
N ALA A 74 -6.12 -22.26 -13.23
CA ALA A 74 -7.48 -21.73 -13.28
C ALA A 74 -7.62 -20.42 -12.47
N LEU A 75 -6.98 -20.34 -11.31
CA LEU A 75 -7.00 -19.14 -10.47
C LEU A 75 -6.22 -17.99 -11.13
N VAL A 76 -5.07 -18.29 -11.75
CA VAL A 76 -4.27 -17.31 -12.50
C VAL A 76 -5.03 -16.78 -13.72
N GLU A 77 -5.72 -17.64 -14.48
CA GLU A 77 -6.57 -17.23 -15.59
C GLU A 77 -7.69 -16.29 -15.12
N ASN A 78 -8.37 -16.64 -14.02
CA ASN A 78 -9.41 -15.78 -13.45
C ASN A 78 -8.84 -14.42 -13.00
N LEU A 79 -7.62 -14.39 -12.46
CA LEU A 79 -6.90 -13.19 -12.05
C LEU A 79 -6.43 -12.31 -13.22
N GLN A 80 -6.32 -12.85 -14.43
CA GLN A 80 -5.91 -12.12 -15.63
C GLN A 80 -7.08 -11.45 -16.36
N ARG A 81 -8.31 -11.54 -15.83
CA ARG A 81 -9.49 -10.88 -16.42
C ARG A 81 -9.43 -9.36 -16.21
N GLU A 82 -9.80 -8.59 -17.23
CA GLU A 82 -9.57 -7.13 -17.31
C GLU A 82 -10.36 -6.26 -16.31
N ALA A 83 -11.21 -6.83 -15.45
CA ALA A 83 -12.17 -6.07 -14.63
C ALA A 83 -12.07 -6.31 -13.11
N LEU A 84 -10.95 -6.81 -12.58
CA LEU A 84 -10.79 -7.01 -11.14
C LEU A 84 -10.45 -5.71 -10.40
N ASN A 85 -11.10 -5.49 -9.27
CA ASN A 85 -10.71 -4.46 -8.32
C ASN A 85 -9.38 -4.85 -7.64
N PRO A 86 -8.49 -3.89 -7.34
CA PRO A 86 -7.27 -4.10 -6.53
C PRO A 86 -7.42 -5.00 -5.29
N LEU A 87 -8.56 -4.97 -4.59
CA LEU A 87 -8.79 -5.86 -3.44
C LEU A 87 -9.12 -7.30 -3.86
N GLU A 88 -9.88 -7.50 -4.92
CA GLU A 88 -10.14 -8.85 -5.46
C GLU A 88 -8.85 -9.48 -5.99
N GLU A 89 -7.99 -8.70 -6.66
CA GLU A 89 -6.65 -9.16 -7.05
C GLU A 89 -5.82 -9.57 -5.82
N ALA A 90 -5.85 -8.75 -4.76
CA ALA A 90 -5.11 -9.03 -3.53
C ALA A 90 -5.62 -10.31 -2.84
N GLU A 91 -6.92 -10.53 -2.81
CA GLU A 91 -7.54 -11.75 -2.26
C GLU A 91 -7.16 -12.99 -3.07
N GLY A 92 -7.17 -12.91 -4.40
CA GLY A 92 -6.72 -14.03 -5.24
C GLY A 92 -5.22 -14.32 -5.07
N TYR A 93 -4.38 -13.29 -4.91
CA TYR A 93 -2.96 -13.50 -4.59
C TYR A 93 -2.75 -14.11 -3.20
N ALA A 94 -3.56 -13.72 -2.21
CA ALA A 94 -3.51 -14.31 -0.87
C ALA A 94 -3.91 -15.79 -0.92
N SER A 95 -4.98 -16.12 -1.65
CA SER A 95 -5.40 -17.49 -1.91
C SER A 95 -4.31 -18.32 -2.59
N LEU A 96 -3.60 -17.76 -3.58
CA LEU A 96 -2.46 -18.41 -4.22
C LEU A 96 -1.33 -18.72 -3.22
N SER A 97 -1.07 -17.80 -2.29
CA SER A 97 -0.02 -17.98 -1.29
C SER A 97 -0.41 -19.00 -0.22
N GLU A 98 -1.64 -18.94 0.30
CA GLU A 98 -2.11 -19.78 1.41
C GLU A 98 -2.43 -21.21 0.99
N GLN A 99 -3.09 -21.40 -0.16
CA GLN A 99 -3.53 -22.72 -0.60
C GLN A 99 -2.43 -23.48 -1.36
N PHE A 100 -1.46 -22.77 -1.94
CA PHE A 100 -0.46 -23.37 -2.81
C PHE A 100 0.99 -23.12 -2.36
N ASP A 101 1.20 -22.51 -1.20
CA ASP A 101 2.52 -22.15 -0.66
C ASP A 101 3.38 -21.32 -1.62
N MET A 102 2.72 -20.60 -2.56
CA MET A 102 3.44 -19.80 -3.53
C MET A 102 4.03 -18.56 -2.86
N LYS A 103 5.31 -18.27 -3.14
CA LYS A 103 5.93 -17.03 -2.68
C LYS A 103 5.46 -15.90 -3.58
N GLN A 104 5.56 -14.67 -3.06
CA GLN A 104 5.22 -13.47 -3.82
C GLN A 104 5.97 -13.36 -5.16
N ALA A 105 7.19 -13.91 -5.24
CA ALA A 105 7.96 -13.95 -6.48
C ALA A 105 7.36 -14.90 -7.52
N ASP A 106 6.89 -16.07 -7.08
CA ASP A 106 6.27 -17.08 -7.94
C ASP A 106 4.91 -16.61 -8.44
N ILE A 107 4.11 -15.99 -7.56
CA ILE A 107 2.83 -15.35 -7.93
C ILE A 107 3.06 -14.27 -8.98
N ALA A 108 4.05 -13.40 -8.76
CA ALA A 108 4.40 -12.31 -9.67
C ALA A 108 4.78 -12.83 -11.07
N ALA A 109 5.59 -13.89 -11.14
CA ALA A 109 5.94 -14.55 -12.38
C ALA A 109 4.73 -15.16 -13.09
N ALA A 110 3.86 -15.85 -12.33
CA ALA A 110 2.66 -16.50 -12.88
C ALA A 110 1.65 -15.50 -13.45
N VAL A 111 1.48 -14.34 -12.82
CA VAL A 111 0.52 -13.31 -13.25
C VAL A 111 1.13 -12.21 -14.13
N GLY A 112 2.42 -12.30 -14.48
CA GLY A 112 3.10 -11.34 -15.34
C GLY A 112 3.28 -9.94 -14.73
N LYS A 113 3.33 -9.83 -13.40
CA LYS A 113 3.51 -8.55 -12.67
C LYS A 113 4.84 -8.50 -11.93
N ASN A 114 5.25 -7.32 -11.49
CA ASN A 114 6.41 -7.18 -10.63
C ASN A 114 6.11 -7.67 -9.20
N ARG A 115 7.10 -8.28 -8.55
CA ARG A 115 7.00 -8.72 -7.14
C ARG A 115 6.54 -7.60 -6.21
N SER A 116 7.01 -6.37 -6.43
CA SER A 116 6.61 -5.20 -5.65
C SER A 116 5.13 -4.87 -5.78
N THR A 117 4.53 -5.08 -6.96
CA THR A 117 3.09 -4.89 -7.21
C THR A 117 2.28 -5.90 -6.41
N VAL A 118 2.63 -7.19 -6.49
CA VAL A 118 1.98 -8.26 -5.71
C VAL A 118 2.07 -7.98 -4.22
N ALA A 119 3.26 -7.62 -3.72
CA ALA A 119 3.48 -7.29 -2.31
C ALA A 119 2.63 -6.08 -1.86
N ASN A 120 2.51 -5.06 -2.70
CA ASN A 120 1.73 -3.87 -2.39
C ASN A 120 0.22 -4.16 -2.32
N LEU A 121 -0.30 -4.97 -3.24
CA LEU A 121 -1.71 -5.39 -3.25
C LEU A 121 -2.05 -6.24 -2.03
N LEU A 122 -1.23 -7.26 -1.74
CA LEU A 122 -1.40 -8.10 -0.54
C LEU A 122 -1.42 -7.29 0.76
N ARG A 123 -0.65 -6.20 0.84
CA ARG A 123 -0.66 -5.33 2.02
C ARG A 123 -1.99 -4.61 2.20
N LEU A 124 -2.76 -4.34 1.15
CA LEU A 124 -4.07 -3.69 1.27
C LEU A 124 -5.04 -4.50 2.13
N LEU A 125 -4.90 -5.83 2.16
CA LEU A 125 -5.71 -6.70 2.99
C LEU A 125 -5.51 -6.45 4.50
N LYS A 126 -4.41 -5.80 4.90
CA LYS A 126 -4.13 -5.41 6.29
C LYS A 126 -4.88 -4.16 6.73
N LEU A 127 -5.50 -3.41 5.80
CA LEU A 127 -6.28 -2.23 6.15
C LEU A 127 -7.56 -2.61 6.89
N PRO A 128 -8.08 -1.70 7.74
CA PRO A 128 -9.40 -1.88 8.34
C PRO A 128 -10.48 -2.11 7.29
N VAL A 129 -11.48 -2.94 7.62
CA VAL A 129 -12.60 -3.28 6.71
C VAL A 129 -13.29 -2.02 6.15
N SER A 130 -13.43 -0.98 6.98
CA SER A 130 -14.02 0.29 6.56
C SER A 130 -13.23 1.00 5.45
N VAL A 131 -11.90 0.92 5.46
CA VAL A 131 -11.06 1.49 4.41
C VAL A 131 -11.08 0.61 3.16
N ARG A 132 -11.09 -0.72 3.33
CA ARG A 132 -11.19 -1.65 2.19
C ARG A 132 -12.46 -1.44 1.38
N ARG A 133 -13.61 -1.26 2.04
CA ARG A 133 -14.89 -0.93 1.38
C ARG A 133 -14.84 0.34 0.53
N LEU A 134 -14.16 1.38 1.02
CA LEU A 134 -13.95 2.63 0.27
C LEU A 134 -13.06 2.44 -0.98
N VAL A 135 -12.24 1.39 -1.01
CA VAL A 135 -11.45 1.05 -2.19
C VAL A 135 -12.29 0.22 -3.16
N GLU A 136 -13.11 -0.69 -2.63
CA GLU A 136 -14.06 -1.49 -3.40
C GLU A 136 -15.09 -0.66 -4.17
N ASP A 137 -15.65 0.38 -3.53
CA ASP A 137 -16.62 1.26 -4.16
C ASP A 137 -15.99 2.33 -5.07
N GLY A 138 -14.65 2.39 -5.14
CA GLY A 138 -13.89 3.33 -5.95
C GLY A 138 -13.72 4.73 -5.34
N SER A 139 -14.25 4.99 -4.14
CA SER A 139 -14.08 6.28 -3.43
C SER A 139 -12.61 6.58 -3.11
N LEU A 140 -11.80 5.54 -2.93
CA LEU A 140 -10.36 5.61 -2.72
C LEU A 140 -9.62 4.74 -3.74
N SER A 141 -8.68 5.34 -4.46
CA SER A 141 -7.73 4.57 -5.26
C SER A 141 -6.82 3.67 -4.40
N ALA A 142 -6.22 2.66 -5.02
CA ALA A 142 -5.17 1.84 -4.38
C ALA A 142 -3.96 2.68 -3.90
N GLY A 143 -3.72 3.85 -4.51
CA GLY A 143 -2.71 4.80 -4.04
C GLY A 143 -3.05 5.39 -2.66
N HIS A 144 -4.31 5.81 -2.46
CA HIS A 144 -4.79 6.29 -1.18
C HIS A 144 -4.69 5.22 -0.10
N ALA A 145 -5.14 4.00 -0.42
CA ALA A 145 -5.09 2.85 0.46
C ALA A 145 -3.64 2.53 0.91
N ARG A 146 -2.68 2.57 -0.03
CA ARG A 146 -1.26 2.36 0.29
C ARG A 146 -0.69 3.41 1.23
N ALA A 147 -1.08 4.68 1.10
CA ALA A 147 -0.63 5.73 2.00
C ALA A 147 -1.17 5.53 3.43
N LEU A 148 -2.40 5.04 3.57
CA LEU A 148 -3.02 4.74 4.88
C LEU A 148 -2.35 3.57 5.61
N LEU A 149 -1.67 2.65 4.90
CA LEU A 149 -0.91 1.56 5.52
C LEU A 149 0.29 2.02 6.36
N ALA A 150 0.71 3.29 6.24
CA ALA A 150 1.75 3.85 7.09
C ALA A 150 1.23 4.34 8.46
N VAL A 151 -0.08 4.23 8.72
CA VAL A 151 -0.72 4.55 10.00
C VAL A 151 -0.84 3.28 10.83
N ASP A 152 -0.13 3.20 11.96
CA ASP A 152 -0.17 2.03 12.85
C ASP A 152 -1.53 1.85 13.55
N ASP A 153 -2.23 2.95 13.81
CA ASP A 153 -3.53 2.95 14.47
C ASP A 153 -4.67 2.74 13.46
N ALA A 154 -5.32 1.57 13.56
CA ALA A 154 -6.42 1.17 12.70
C ALA A 154 -7.63 2.13 12.74
N LEU A 155 -7.95 2.69 13.92
CA LEU A 155 -9.06 3.64 14.05
C LEU A 155 -8.72 4.93 13.31
N ARG A 156 -7.49 5.40 13.48
CA ARG A 156 -7.02 6.61 12.82
C ARG A 156 -6.92 6.45 11.29
N ALA A 157 -6.48 5.29 10.82
CA ALA A 157 -6.45 4.97 9.39
C ALA A 157 -7.87 5.01 8.80
N ALA A 158 -8.86 4.48 9.52
CA ALA A 158 -10.26 4.53 9.12
C ALA A 158 -10.82 5.96 9.05
N GLU A 159 -10.55 6.79 10.07
CA GLU A 159 -10.95 8.20 10.08
C GLU A 159 -10.36 8.98 8.89
N LEU A 160 -9.05 8.82 8.64
CA LEU A 160 -8.37 9.49 7.54
C LEU A 160 -8.90 9.01 6.17
N GLY A 161 -9.19 7.72 6.03
CA GLY A 161 -9.80 7.18 4.82
C GLY A 161 -11.18 7.77 4.54
N GLN A 162 -12.04 7.86 5.56
CA GLN A 162 -13.37 8.45 5.45
C GLN A 162 -13.30 9.95 5.10
N GLN A 163 -12.41 10.70 5.74
CA GLN A 163 -12.19 12.11 5.42
C GLN A 163 -11.67 12.28 3.98
N ALA A 164 -10.71 11.47 3.56
CA ALA A 164 -10.16 11.51 2.21
C ALA A 164 -11.22 11.25 1.14
N ALA A 165 -12.10 10.27 1.36
CA ALA A 165 -13.21 9.98 0.45
C ALA A 165 -14.22 11.12 0.39
N LYS A 166 -14.58 11.70 1.56
CA LYS A 166 -15.56 12.80 1.64
C LYS A 166 -15.06 14.11 1.03
N GLU A 167 -13.79 14.45 1.26
CA GLU A 167 -13.19 15.72 0.86
C GLU A 167 -12.44 15.63 -0.48
N GLY A 168 -12.38 14.44 -1.11
CA GLY A 168 -11.74 14.25 -2.42
C GLY A 168 -10.23 14.49 -2.39
N TRP A 169 -9.54 14.03 -1.34
CA TRP A 169 -8.10 14.26 -1.20
C TRP A 169 -7.29 13.57 -2.30
N SER A 170 -6.14 14.16 -2.64
CA SER A 170 -5.13 13.49 -3.45
C SER A 170 -4.27 12.53 -2.62
N VAL A 171 -3.59 11.58 -3.29
CA VAL A 171 -2.63 10.65 -2.64
C VAL A 171 -1.57 11.42 -1.84
N ARG A 172 -1.05 12.51 -2.41
CA ARG A 172 -0.06 13.37 -1.74
C ARG A 172 -0.60 14.05 -0.49
N GLU A 173 -1.89 14.36 -0.46
CA GLU A 173 -2.54 14.96 0.72
C GLU A 173 -2.64 13.94 1.86
N ILE A 174 -3.04 12.70 1.56
CA ILE A 174 -3.03 11.60 2.55
C ILE A 174 -1.60 11.39 3.06
N GLU A 175 -0.61 11.25 2.17
CA GLU A 175 0.79 11.07 2.55
C GLU A 175 1.28 12.19 3.49
N ARG A 176 0.91 13.45 3.22
CA ARG A 176 1.27 14.58 4.09
C ARG A 176 0.64 14.48 5.47
N ARG A 177 -0.65 14.11 5.54
CA ARG A 177 -1.39 13.98 6.82
C ARG A 177 -0.93 12.77 7.62
N VAL A 178 -0.55 11.68 6.95
CA VAL A 178 0.06 10.49 7.55
C VAL A 178 1.50 10.76 8.01
N ALA A 179 2.31 11.48 7.23
CA ALA A 179 3.65 11.91 7.64
C ALA A 179 3.62 12.91 8.81
N GLY A 180 2.60 13.76 8.85
CA GLY A 180 2.31 14.65 9.99
C GLY A 180 1.96 13.91 11.29
N THR A 181 1.60 12.63 11.20
CA THR A 181 1.25 11.75 12.33
C THR A 181 2.34 10.71 12.66
N SER A 182 3.17 10.30 11.69
CA SER A 182 4.34 9.42 11.90
C SER A 182 5.48 10.09 12.70
N LYS A 183 5.53 11.42 12.73
CA LYS A 183 6.11 12.09 13.89
C LYS A 183 5.08 12.02 15.01
N LYS A 184 5.12 10.91 15.76
CA LYS A 184 5.31 11.07 17.21
C LYS A 184 6.31 12.21 17.32
N LYS A 185 5.83 13.37 17.74
CA LYS A 185 6.55 14.13 18.73
C LYS A 185 6.94 13.06 19.77
N ARG A 186 8.12 12.45 19.59
CA ARG A 186 9.19 12.75 20.52
C ARG A 186 9.11 14.27 20.61
N LYS A 187 8.22 14.76 21.50
CA LYS A 187 8.68 15.59 22.58
C LYS A 187 9.97 14.88 22.91
N ARG A 188 11.10 15.35 22.33
CA ARG A 188 12.37 15.26 23.02
C ARG A 188 11.89 15.56 24.41
N LYS A 189 11.94 14.58 25.32
CA LYS A 189 11.97 14.93 26.73
C LYS A 189 12.97 16.06 26.68
N ARG A 190 12.49 17.30 26.79
CA ARG A 190 13.35 18.42 27.14
C ARG A 190 13.91 17.83 28.39
N ARG A 191 15.14 17.31 28.31
CA ARG A 191 15.84 16.91 29.52
C ARG A 191 15.75 18.21 30.28
N ALA A 192 14.91 18.19 31.31
CA ALA A 192 14.85 19.23 32.30
C ALA A 192 16.18 19.09 33.02
N THR A 193 17.21 19.57 32.35
CA THR A 193 18.57 19.77 32.79
C THR A 193 18.99 21.05 32.08
N SER A 194 18.19 22.10 32.23
CA SER A 194 18.83 23.39 32.45
C SER A 194 19.39 23.26 33.86
N ASP A 195 20.65 22.86 33.97
CA ASP A 195 21.38 22.97 35.23
C ASP A 195 21.15 24.40 35.77
N PRO A 196 20.73 24.60 37.03
CA PRO A 196 20.55 25.93 37.60
C PRO A 196 21.74 26.87 37.34
N MET A 197 22.94 26.30 37.25
CA MET A 197 24.17 27.01 36.91
C MET A 197 24.17 27.54 35.46
N VAL A 198 23.74 26.74 34.47
CA VAL A 198 23.68 27.16 33.05
C VAL A 198 22.68 28.31 32.86
N LYS A 199 21.55 28.29 33.57
CA LYS A 199 20.57 29.39 33.55
C LYS A 199 21.10 30.68 34.17
N ALA A 200 21.90 30.58 35.22
CA ALA A 200 22.54 31.75 35.83
C ALA A 200 23.55 32.39 34.84
N PHE A 201 24.35 31.56 34.15
CA PHE A 201 25.25 32.03 33.10
C PHE A 201 24.50 32.65 31.90
N GLU A 202 23.41 32.02 31.43
CA GLU A 202 22.55 32.62 30.39
C GLU A 202 22.01 33.99 30.81
N GLY A 203 21.60 34.15 32.07
CA GLY A 203 21.13 35.41 32.63
C GLY A 203 22.22 36.49 32.63
N GLN A 204 23.39 36.18 33.19
CA GLN A 204 24.51 37.13 33.24
C GLN A 204 24.99 37.55 31.85
N LEU A 205 25.10 36.60 30.91
CA LEU A 205 25.51 36.92 29.54
C LEU A 205 24.45 37.73 28.80
N ARG A 206 23.16 37.47 29.04
CA ARG A 206 22.08 38.28 28.46
C ARG A 206 22.11 39.70 28.99
N ASP A 207 22.36 39.89 30.28
CA ASP A 207 22.44 41.22 30.89
C ASP A 207 23.69 41.97 30.39
N HIS A 208 24.83 41.28 30.26
CA HIS A 208 26.08 41.87 29.77
C HIS A 208 26.01 42.26 28.28
N PHE A 209 25.51 41.36 27.42
CA PHE A 209 25.41 41.63 25.98
C PHE A 209 24.13 42.35 25.57
N SER A 210 23.17 42.55 26.49
CA SER A 210 21.85 43.14 26.21
C SER A 210 21.11 42.50 25.02
N THR A 211 21.39 41.23 24.76
CA THR A 211 20.81 40.46 23.66
C THR A 211 20.55 39.02 24.06
N ARG A 212 19.80 38.30 23.25
CA ARG A 212 19.45 36.92 23.52
C ARG A 212 20.68 36.00 23.42
N VAL A 213 21.10 35.48 24.56
CA VAL A 213 22.13 34.45 24.67
C VAL A 213 21.50 33.09 25.00
N THR A 214 21.89 32.04 24.28
CA THR A 214 21.45 30.67 24.51
C THR A 214 22.68 29.76 24.67
N ILE A 215 22.76 29.01 25.77
CA ILE A 215 23.82 28.04 26.01
C ILE A 215 23.27 26.64 25.73
N ARG A 216 23.87 25.96 24.75
CA ARG A 216 23.52 24.58 24.38
C ARG A 216 24.65 23.64 24.72
N GLU A 217 24.46 22.79 25.73
CA GLU A 217 25.39 21.71 26.03
C GLU A 217 25.10 20.48 25.15
N GLN A 218 26.12 19.95 24.48
CA GLN A 218 26.09 18.66 23.79
C GLN A 218 26.73 17.57 24.67
N VAL A 219 26.36 16.32 24.41
CA VAL A 219 26.88 15.16 25.16
C VAL A 219 28.40 15.03 24.91
N GLY A 220 29.21 15.05 25.98
CA GLY A 220 30.67 14.88 25.91
C GLY A 220 31.52 16.15 26.15
N ARG A 221 31.12 17.03 27.09
CA ARG A 221 31.84 18.27 27.47
C ARG A 221 32.02 19.31 26.36
N LYS A 222 31.27 19.18 25.26
CA LYS A 222 31.22 20.19 24.20
C LYS A 222 29.94 21.01 24.34
N GLY A 223 30.03 22.32 24.16
CA GLY A 223 28.89 23.21 24.22
C GLY A 223 28.99 24.31 23.16
N THR A 224 27.86 24.94 22.89
CA THR A 224 27.75 26.07 21.95
C THR A 224 27.07 27.22 22.67
N ILE A 225 27.70 28.39 22.67
CA ILE A 225 27.08 29.64 23.12
C ILE A 225 26.62 30.36 21.85
N GLU A 226 25.31 30.56 21.72
CA GLU A 226 24.69 31.29 20.61
C GLU A 226 24.29 32.68 21.10
N ILE A 227 24.92 33.73 20.55
CA ILE A 227 24.57 35.13 20.79
C ILE A 227 23.88 35.65 19.53
N GLN A 228 22.62 36.10 19.66
CA GLN A 228 21.90 36.71 18.54
C GLN A 228 22.25 38.19 18.45
N TYR A 229 22.45 38.71 17.25
CA TYR A 229 22.60 40.14 16.99
C TYR A 229 21.50 40.61 16.02
N HIS A 230 21.11 41.88 16.12
CA HIS A 230 20.09 42.49 15.28
C HIS A 230 20.68 43.68 14.52
N GLY A 231 21.39 43.37 13.43
CA GLY A 231 22.03 44.38 12.58
C GLY A 231 23.54 44.56 12.85
N PRO A 232 24.22 45.33 11.98
CA PRO A 232 25.67 45.50 12.03
C PRO A 232 26.15 46.24 13.29
N GLU A 233 25.43 47.28 13.72
CA GLU A 233 25.76 48.05 14.94
C GLU A 233 25.70 47.20 16.21
N ASP A 234 24.72 46.28 16.28
CA ASP A 234 24.58 45.36 17.41
C ASP A 234 25.71 44.32 17.43
N PHE A 235 26.17 43.89 16.26
CA PHE A 235 27.32 43.00 16.12
C PHE A 235 28.62 43.68 16.58
N GLU A 236 28.88 44.92 16.16
CA GLU A 236 30.06 45.70 16.58
C GLU A 236 30.07 45.90 18.10
N ARG A 237 28.95 46.31 18.68
CA ARG A 237 28.79 46.45 20.13
C ARG A 237 29.08 45.15 20.88
N ILE A 238 28.54 44.01 20.40
CA ILE A 238 28.79 42.69 21.00
C ILE A 238 30.26 42.32 20.87
N TYR A 239 30.89 42.59 19.72
CA TYR A 239 32.31 42.33 19.48
C TYR A 239 33.21 43.10 20.45
N GLU A 240 32.94 44.40 20.65
CA GLU A 240 33.68 45.24 21.58
C GLU A 240 33.51 44.76 23.03
N LEU A 241 32.30 44.37 23.42
CA LEU A 241 32.02 43.79 24.73
C LEU A 241 32.73 42.44 24.95
N MET A 242 32.89 41.63 23.89
CA MET A 242 33.57 40.33 23.97
C MET A 242 35.10 40.45 24.03
N THR A 243 35.68 41.42 23.32
CA THR A 243 37.14 41.52 23.12
C THR A 243 37.78 42.64 23.94
N GLY A 244 37.00 43.61 24.43
CA GLY A 244 37.50 44.82 25.09
C GLY A 244 38.28 45.75 24.17
N GLN A 245 38.21 45.54 22.84
CA GLN A 245 38.90 46.34 21.83
C GLN A 245 37.87 47.01 20.92
N GLU A 246 38.14 48.24 20.50
CA GLU A 246 37.30 48.95 19.53
C GLU A 246 37.25 48.19 18.20
N SER A 247 36.05 48.05 17.64
CA SER A 247 35.77 47.36 16.37
C SER A 247 36.53 47.95 15.16
N SER A 248 37.01 49.19 15.30
CA SER A 248 37.81 49.94 14.32
C SER A 248 39.20 49.37 14.04
N ARG A 249 39.71 48.41 14.83
CA ARG A 249 41.02 47.78 14.63
C ARG A 249 40.98 46.44 13.87
N VAL A 250 39.79 45.94 13.54
CA VAL A 250 39.64 44.67 12.82
C VAL A 250 39.59 44.96 11.33
N GLY A 251 40.76 45.19 10.73
CA GLY A 251 40.85 45.51 9.30
C GLY A 251 42.13 46.18 8.82
N GLU A 252 43.14 46.38 9.67
CA GLU A 252 44.52 46.69 9.25
C GLU A 252 45.39 45.43 9.15
#